data_AF-A0AAU9XHT0-F1
#
_entry.id   AF-A0AAU9XHT0-F1
#
_cell.length_a   1.000
_cell.length_b   1.000
_cell.length_c   1.000
_cell.angle_alpha   90.00
_cell.angle_beta   90.00
_cell.angle_gamma   90.00
#
_symmetry.space_group_name_H-M   'P 1'
#
loop_
_entity.id
_entity.type
_entity.pdbx_description
1 polymer ?
#
loop_
_entity_poly.entity_id
_entity_poly.type
_entity_poly.pdbx_seq_one_letter_code
_entity_poly.pdbx_strand_id
1 'polypeptide(L)'
;MQNQEESLRYSPYFTKKSGACDEAKETNNLKYEGKSTGKSPKKPRRPLKRFGEMSEEDVLKLKLPEHLDYNLDILFVGINPGLMAAYKGHHYAGANNHFWPCLYESGLVPERLTYLDDVRCPSYGIGLTNMVERTTRGSADLSRKEMRDGKDGLIRKVELYKPLIVCFNGKVIYELFSGSKCTVGRQKDPIPGTNTVVYVMPSTSGRTQTYPRASDKVPFFLELKALREEVKQKSGDTSCSDGQQKY
;
A
#
# COMPACT_ATOMS: atom_id res chain seq x y z
N MET A 1 -20.77 19.52 -26.22
CA MET A 1 -19.92 19.58 -25.02
C MET A 1 -20.62 18.75 -23.94
N GLN A 2 -20.25 17.48 -23.80
CA GLN A 2 -20.75 16.64 -22.69
C GLN A 2 -19.71 16.69 -21.59
N ASN A 3 -19.99 17.46 -20.54
CA ASN A 3 -19.31 17.35 -19.25
C ASN A 3 -19.72 16.01 -18.63
N GLN A 4 -18.89 14.98 -18.80
CA GLN A 4 -18.85 13.87 -17.86
C GLN A 4 -17.80 14.25 -16.82
N GLU A 5 -18.24 14.86 -15.72
CA GLU A 5 -17.55 14.63 -14.46
C GLU A 5 -17.63 13.13 -14.22
N GLU A 6 -16.57 12.41 -14.58
CA GLU A 6 -16.36 11.01 -14.23
C GLU A 6 -16.12 10.98 -12.71
N SER A 7 -17.22 11.16 -11.95
CA SER A 7 -17.29 11.05 -10.51
C SER A 7 -16.53 9.79 -10.11
N LEU A 8 -15.46 9.96 -9.32
CA LEU A 8 -14.58 8.90 -8.84
C LEU A 8 -15.42 7.68 -8.41
N ARG A 9 -15.44 6.62 -9.20
CA ARG A 9 -16.17 5.39 -8.86
C ARG A 9 -15.36 4.62 -7.84
N TYR A 10 -15.71 4.79 -6.57
CA TYR A 10 -15.24 3.92 -5.50
C TYR A 10 -16.10 2.65 -5.43
N SER A 11 -15.53 1.60 -4.85
CA SER A 11 -16.27 0.36 -4.63
C SER A 11 -17.48 0.60 -3.70
N PRO A 12 -18.65 0.00 -3.95
CA PRO A 12 -19.75 -0.01 -2.98
C PRO A 12 -19.39 -0.80 -1.70
N TYR A 13 -18.35 -1.64 -1.73
CA TYR A 13 -17.84 -2.35 -0.56
C TYR A 13 -16.82 -1.53 0.25
N PHE A 14 -16.51 -0.30 -0.19
CA PHE A 14 -15.69 0.61 0.59
C PHE A 14 -16.46 1.09 1.82
N THR A 15 -15.99 0.75 3.01
CA THR A 15 -16.57 1.21 4.27
C THR A 15 -15.67 2.25 4.91
N LYS A 16 -16.16 3.49 5.08
CA LYS A 16 -15.45 4.58 5.77
C LYS A 16 -15.36 4.41 7.30
N LYS A 17 -16.02 3.41 7.89
CA LYS A 17 -16.13 3.27 9.36
C LYS A 17 -14.96 2.51 9.96
N SER A 18 -14.30 3.17 10.91
CA SER A 18 -13.52 2.59 11.99
C SER A 18 -14.45 2.19 13.16
N GLY A 19 -14.23 1.01 13.73
CA GLY A 19 -14.91 0.58 14.95
C GLY A 19 -15.03 -0.94 15.05
N ALA A 20 -14.38 -1.50 16.08
CA ALA A 20 -14.46 -2.87 16.63
C ALA A 20 -14.62 -4.04 15.66
N CYS A 21 -13.63 -4.95 15.69
CA CYS A 21 -13.67 -6.24 15.03
C CYS A 21 -14.95 -7.01 15.37
N ASP A 22 -15.88 -7.13 14.43
CA ASP A 22 -16.87 -8.18 14.46
C ASP A 22 -16.20 -9.48 14.01
N GLU A 23 -16.07 -10.41 14.95
CA GLU A 23 -15.65 -11.79 14.73
C GLU A 23 -16.57 -12.47 13.71
N ALA A 24 -16.11 -12.58 12.46
CA ALA A 24 -16.64 -13.57 11.54
C ALA A 24 -16.14 -14.95 12.00
N LYS A 25 -16.95 -15.57 12.86
CA LYS A 25 -16.83 -16.95 13.33
C LYS A 25 -16.59 -17.89 12.16
N GLU A 26 -15.40 -18.49 12.15
CA GLU A 26 -15.06 -19.59 11.27
C GLU A 26 -15.68 -20.87 11.86
N THR A 27 -16.92 -21.19 11.48
CA THR A 27 -17.49 -22.51 11.71
C THR A 27 -17.31 -23.34 10.46
N ASN A 28 -16.41 -24.33 10.49
CA ASN A 28 -16.72 -25.63 9.92
C ASN A 28 -15.88 -26.73 10.58
N ASN A 29 -16.54 -27.36 11.54
CA ASN A 29 -16.15 -28.60 12.17
C ASN A 29 -16.75 -29.74 11.34
N LEU A 30 -15.93 -30.49 10.59
CA LEU A 30 -16.39 -31.76 10.00
C LEU A 30 -15.32 -32.85 10.18
N LYS A 31 -15.80 -33.87 10.90
CA LYS A 31 -15.18 -35.11 11.35
C LYS A 31 -14.43 -35.85 10.23
N TYR A 32 -13.26 -36.38 10.57
CA TYR A 32 -12.58 -37.42 9.81
C TYR A 32 -13.20 -38.78 10.13
N GLU A 33 -13.81 -39.42 9.14
CA GLU A 33 -13.91 -40.88 9.05
C GLU A 33 -13.50 -41.34 7.65
N GLY A 34 -12.81 -42.47 7.59
CA GLY A 34 -11.99 -42.87 6.45
C GLY A 34 -12.69 -43.67 5.34
N LYS A 35 -11.97 -43.71 4.20
CA LYS A 35 -11.98 -44.67 3.07
C LYS A 35 -13.27 -44.85 2.25
N SER A 36 -13.19 -44.54 0.95
CA SER A 36 -12.97 -45.56 -0.11
C SER A 36 -12.72 -44.93 -1.49
N THR A 37 -12.14 -45.74 -2.37
CA THR A 37 -11.58 -45.41 -3.69
C THR A 37 -12.64 -45.38 -4.80
N GLY A 38 -12.67 -44.31 -5.60
CA GLY A 38 -13.35 -44.26 -6.89
C GLY A 38 -13.17 -42.91 -7.60
N LYS A 39 -12.40 -42.86 -8.70
CA LYS A 39 -12.23 -41.65 -9.51
C LYS A 39 -13.53 -41.35 -10.27
N SER A 40 -14.36 -40.50 -9.69
CA SER A 40 -15.50 -39.88 -10.39
C SER A 40 -15.00 -38.77 -11.33
N PRO A 41 -15.62 -38.58 -12.52
CA PRO A 41 -15.22 -37.55 -13.46
C PRO A 41 -15.39 -36.15 -12.85
N LYS A 42 -14.35 -35.32 -12.94
CA LYS A 42 -14.34 -33.95 -12.38
C LYS A 42 -15.39 -33.10 -13.10
N LYS A 43 -16.50 -32.80 -12.41
CA LYS A 43 -17.46 -31.77 -12.85
C LYS A 43 -16.70 -30.46 -13.13
N PRO A 44 -17.03 -29.70 -14.19
CA PRO A 44 -16.43 -28.39 -14.43
C PRO A 44 -16.66 -27.52 -13.20
N ARG A 45 -15.57 -27.06 -12.58
CA ARG A 45 -15.63 -26.17 -11.42
C ARG A 45 -16.32 -24.88 -11.87
N ARG A 46 -17.45 -24.54 -11.25
CA ARG A 46 -18.08 -23.22 -11.43
C ARG A 46 -16.99 -22.16 -11.20
N PRO A 47 -16.87 -21.14 -12.07
CA PRO A 47 -15.88 -20.09 -11.87
C PRO A 47 -16.08 -19.47 -10.49
N LEU A 48 -15.00 -19.42 -9.69
CA LEU A 48 -15.04 -18.78 -8.38
C LEU A 48 -15.45 -17.32 -8.57
N LYS A 49 -16.54 -16.87 -7.95
CA LYS A 49 -16.94 -15.46 -7.94
C LYS A 49 -15.93 -14.65 -7.13
N ARG A 50 -14.84 -14.23 -7.78
CA ARG A 50 -13.72 -13.51 -7.14
C ARG A 50 -14.10 -12.12 -6.61
N PHE A 51 -15.11 -11.49 -7.22
CA PHE A 51 -15.56 -10.12 -6.96
C PHE A 51 -17.06 -10.06 -6.64
N GLY A 52 -17.58 -11.08 -5.96
CA GLY A 52 -19.02 -11.18 -5.69
C GLY A 52 -19.82 -11.17 -6.99
N GLU A 53 -20.78 -10.25 -7.10
CA GLU A 53 -21.60 -10.05 -8.30
C GLU A 53 -20.99 -9.07 -9.33
N MET A 54 -19.84 -8.46 -9.04
CA MET A 54 -19.20 -7.49 -9.92
C MET A 54 -18.37 -8.17 -11.01
N SER A 55 -18.45 -7.66 -12.25
CA SER A 55 -17.56 -8.07 -13.34
C SER A 55 -16.14 -7.55 -13.11
N GLU A 56 -15.13 -8.21 -13.69
CA GLU A 56 -13.74 -7.71 -13.61
C GLU A 56 -13.58 -6.39 -14.37
N GLU A 57 -14.32 -6.22 -15.46
CA GLU A 57 -14.40 -5.01 -16.27
C GLU A 57 -14.90 -3.81 -15.45
N ASP A 58 -15.86 -4.03 -14.55
CA ASP A 58 -16.34 -2.98 -13.66
C ASP A 58 -15.36 -2.70 -12.52
N VAL A 59 -14.68 -3.73 -11.98
CA VAL A 59 -13.60 -3.55 -11.00
C VAL A 59 -12.46 -2.70 -11.57
N LEU A 60 -12.09 -2.89 -12.85
CA LEU A 60 -11.05 -2.11 -13.51
C LEU A 60 -11.37 -0.61 -13.61
N LYS A 61 -12.66 -0.23 -13.53
CA LYS A 61 -13.10 1.17 -13.52
C LYS A 61 -13.10 1.79 -12.12
N LEU A 62 -12.89 0.98 -11.08
CA LEU A 62 -12.85 1.48 -9.71
C LEU A 62 -11.53 2.18 -9.42
N LYS A 63 -11.59 3.19 -8.55
CA LYS A 63 -10.41 3.82 -7.94
C LYS A 63 -10.28 3.40 -6.48
N LEU A 64 -9.07 3.57 -5.95
CA LEU A 64 -8.76 3.34 -4.55
C LEU A 64 -8.57 4.70 -3.84
N PRO A 65 -9.30 4.99 -2.75
CA PRO A 65 -9.09 6.20 -1.96
C PRO A 65 -7.65 6.28 -1.44
N GLU A 66 -7.08 7.48 -1.40
CA GLU A 66 -5.78 7.71 -0.78
C GLU A 66 -5.97 8.08 0.70
N HIS A 67 -5.01 7.68 1.54
CA HIS A 67 -4.97 8.09 2.95
C HIS A 67 -3.77 9.02 3.13
N LEU A 68 -4.02 10.31 2.93
CA LEU A 68 -3.02 11.37 3.02
C LEU A 68 -3.42 12.35 4.13
N ASP A 69 -2.44 12.83 4.86
CA ASP A 69 -2.60 13.87 5.88
C ASP A 69 -1.29 14.67 5.98
N TYR A 70 -1.32 15.78 6.69
CA TYR A 70 -0.12 16.52 7.04
C TYR A 70 0.63 15.82 8.18
N ASN A 71 1.92 16.15 8.35
CA ASN A 71 2.76 15.64 9.43
C ASN A 71 2.90 14.10 9.46
N LEU A 72 2.82 13.46 8.30
CA LEU A 72 3.08 12.03 8.19
C LEU A 72 4.57 11.73 8.42
N ASP A 73 4.84 10.70 9.21
CA ASP A 73 6.19 10.15 9.35
C ASP A 73 6.60 9.37 8.09
N ILE A 74 5.68 8.55 7.56
CA ILE A 74 5.94 7.68 6.40
C ILE A 74 4.77 7.75 5.42
N LEU A 75 5.06 7.99 4.14
CA LEU A 75 4.12 7.80 3.04
C LEU A 75 4.49 6.54 2.25
N PHE A 76 3.69 5.48 2.32
CA PHE A 76 3.88 4.30 1.49
C PHE A 76 3.30 4.53 0.08
N VAL A 77 4.11 4.21 -0.92
CA VAL A 77 3.76 4.37 -2.34
C VAL A 77 3.75 3.01 -3.02
N GLY A 78 2.57 2.52 -3.37
CA GLY A 78 2.40 1.38 -4.28
C GLY A 78 2.45 1.80 -5.75
N ILE A 79 2.54 0.83 -6.67
CA ILE A 79 2.55 1.15 -8.11
C ILE A 79 1.20 1.71 -8.53
N ASN A 80 0.16 0.89 -8.35
CA ASN A 80 -1.21 1.18 -8.69
C ASN A 80 -2.15 0.17 -7.99
N PRO A 81 -3.46 0.46 -7.87
CA PRO A 81 -4.38 -0.49 -7.27
C PRO A 81 -4.46 -1.80 -8.07
N GLY A 82 -4.28 -2.92 -7.38
CA GLY A 82 -4.65 -4.23 -7.93
C GLY A 82 -6.16 -4.48 -7.79
N LEU A 83 -6.70 -5.38 -8.62
CA LEU A 83 -8.14 -5.70 -8.65
C LEU A 83 -8.77 -5.90 -7.27
N MET A 84 -8.12 -6.62 -6.35
CA MET A 84 -8.70 -6.89 -5.02
C MET A 84 -8.72 -5.65 -4.12
N ALA A 85 -7.70 -4.79 -4.23
CA ALA A 85 -7.66 -3.52 -3.48
C ALA A 85 -8.76 -2.58 -3.99
N ALA A 86 -8.88 -2.46 -5.32
CA ALA A 86 -9.94 -1.68 -5.95
C ALA A 86 -11.35 -2.21 -5.63
N TYR A 87 -11.56 -3.52 -5.75
CA TYR A 87 -12.83 -4.16 -5.42
C TYR A 87 -13.24 -3.97 -3.96
N LYS A 88 -12.30 -4.07 -3.02
CA LYS A 88 -12.60 -3.85 -1.59
C LYS A 88 -12.63 -2.37 -1.22
N GLY A 89 -12.00 -1.50 -2.00
CA GLY A 89 -11.82 -0.09 -1.67
C GLY A 89 -10.76 0.15 -0.60
N HIS A 90 -9.88 -0.82 -0.34
CA HIS A 90 -8.90 -0.76 0.75
C HIS A 90 -7.49 -1.14 0.29
N HIS A 91 -6.48 -0.49 0.87
CA HIS A 91 -5.08 -0.70 0.53
C HIS A 91 -4.61 -2.09 0.92
N TYR A 92 -3.81 -2.69 0.03
CA TYR A 92 -3.18 -4.00 0.24
C TYR A 92 -4.15 -5.14 0.62
N ALA A 93 -5.42 -5.07 0.22
CA ALA A 93 -6.48 -6.00 0.63
C ALA A 93 -6.45 -7.40 -0.01
N GLY A 94 -5.37 -7.73 -0.74
CA GLY A 94 -5.16 -9.05 -1.34
C GLY A 94 -4.71 -10.07 -0.30
N ALA A 95 -5.28 -11.28 -0.33
CA ALA A 95 -5.01 -12.33 0.66
C ALA A 95 -3.51 -12.70 0.81
N ASN A 96 -2.76 -12.61 -0.29
CA ASN A 96 -1.32 -12.91 -0.28
C ASN A 96 -0.46 -11.64 -0.19
N ASN A 97 -0.99 -10.52 0.28
CA ASN A 97 -0.18 -9.30 0.48
C ASN A 97 0.40 -9.29 1.90
N HIS A 98 1.70 -9.08 2.02
CA HIS A 98 2.40 -9.13 3.31
C HIS A 98 2.47 -7.76 4.01
N PHE A 99 1.85 -6.70 3.47
CA PHE A 99 1.95 -5.36 4.05
C PHE A 99 1.49 -5.31 5.51
N TRP A 100 0.26 -5.75 5.78
CA TRP A 100 -0.33 -5.68 7.12
C TRP A 100 0.43 -6.52 8.16
N PRO A 101 0.78 -7.81 7.89
CA PRO A 101 1.63 -8.57 8.79
C PRO A 101 2.99 -7.90 9.04
N CYS A 102 3.70 -7.45 8.00
CA CYS A 102 5.02 -6.82 8.17
C CYS A 102 4.95 -5.49 8.93
N LEU A 103 3.88 -4.72 8.72
CA LEU A 103 3.65 -3.46 9.43
C LEU A 103 3.53 -3.68 10.95
N TYR A 104 2.76 -4.70 11.35
CA TYR A 104 2.63 -5.06 12.77
C TYR A 104 3.89 -5.74 13.32
N GLU A 105 4.45 -6.72 12.61
CA GLU A 105 5.61 -7.51 13.10
C GLU A 105 6.88 -6.68 13.26
N SER A 106 7.03 -5.59 12.49
CA SER A 106 8.10 -4.60 12.68
C SER A 106 7.87 -3.64 13.86
N GLY A 107 6.65 -3.61 14.39
CA GLY A 107 6.21 -2.64 15.40
C GLY A 107 6.21 -1.20 14.90
N LEU A 108 5.96 -0.98 13.60
CA LEU A 108 5.65 0.36 13.07
C LEU A 108 4.30 0.87 13.58
N VAL A 109 3.38 -0.07 13.86
CA VAL A 109 2.11 0.14 14.55
C VAL A 109 2.06 -0.74 15.82
N PRO A 110 1.36 -0.31 16.89
CA PRO A 110 1.33 -1.03 18.16
C PRO A 110 0.35 -2.20 18.21
N GLU A 111 -0.56 -2.31 17.23
CA GLU A 111 -1.63 -3.31 17.20
C GLU A 111 -1.78 -3.92 15.80
N ARG A 112 -2.42 -5.08 15.73
CA ARG A 112 -2.67 -5.75 14.44
C ARG A 112 -3.74 -4.99 13.67
N LEU A 113 -3.36 -4.43 12.53
CA LEU A 113 -4.26 -3.82 11.56
C LEU A 113 -4.50 -4.77 10.40
N THR A 114 -5.66 -4.64 9.76
CA THR A 114 -6.00 -5.27 8.49
C THR A 114 -6.26 -4.19 7.43
N TYR A 115 -6.61 -4.60 6.21
CA TYR A 115 -7.02 -3.64 5.18
C TYR A 115 -8.26 -2.82 5.57
N LEU A 116 -9.12 -3.34 6.45
CA LEU A 116 -10.29 -2.60 6.95
C LEU A 116 -9.92 -1.44 7.87
N ASP A 117 -8.68 -1.43 8.38
CA ASP A 117 -8.16 -0.42 9.29
C ASP A 117 -7.34 0.65 8.57
N ASP A 118 -7.23 0.62 7.25
CA ASP A 118 -6.33 1.49 6.48
C ASP A 118 -6.62 2.98 6.64
N VAL A 119 -7.88 3.35 6.86
CA VAL A 119 -8.32 4.71 7.20
C VAL A 119 -7.72 5.23 8.52
N ARG A 120 -7.28 4.34 9.41
CA ARG A 120 -6.62 4.70 10.68
C ARG A 120 -5.11 4.92 10.51
N CYS A 121 -4.51 4.54 9.39
CA CYS A 121 -3.06 4.67 9.20
C CYS A 121 -2.52 6.10 9.48
N PRO A 122 -3.20 7.19 9.07
CA PRO A 122 -2.74 8.54 9.38
C PRO A 122 -2.59 8.83 10.88
N SER A 123 -3.40 8.23 11.76
CA SER A 123 -3.25 8.42 13.21
C SER A 123 -1.97 7.80 13.78
N TYR A 124 -1.28 6.95 13.01
CA TYR A 124 0.05 6.41 13.33
C TYR A 124 1.18 7.12 12.56
N GLY A 125 0.89 8.26 11.93
CA GLY A 125 1.83 8.97 11.07
C GLY A 125 2.10 8.26 9.75
N ILE A 126 1.20 7.38 9.29
CA ILE A 126 1.39 6.57 8.08
C ILE A 126 0.36 6.94 7.01
N GLY A 127 0.83 7.40 5.85
CA GLY A 127 0.00 7.62 4.66
C GLY A 127 0.10 6.49 3.65
N LEU A 128 -0.95 6.34 2.83
CA LEU A 128 -1.07 5.30 1.80
C LEU A 128 -1.51 5.92 0.47
N THR A 129 -0.68 5.76 -0.56
CA THR A 129 -0.92 6.26 -1.93
C THR A 129 -0.40 5.28 -2.99
N ASN A 130 -0.70 5.54 -4.25
CA ASN A 130 -0.06 4.90 -5.39
C ASN A 130 0.50 5.93 -6.37
N MET A 131 1.55 5.56 -7.10
CA MET A 131 2.10 6.41 -8.15
C MET A 131 1.13 6.57 -9.32
N VAL A 132 0.35 5.53 -9.66
CA VAL A 132 -0.70 5.59 -10.69
C VAL A 132 -2.05 5.24 -10.09
N GLU A 133 -3.08 6.05 -10.39
CA GLU A 133 -4.43 5.88 -9.85
C GLU A 133 -5.21 4.71 -10.46
N ARG A 134 -4.94 4.39 -11.74
CA ARG A 134 -5.74 3.41 -12.49
C ARG A 134 -5.55 2.00 -11.95
N THR A 135 -6.68 1.32 -11.71
CA THR A 135 -6.70 -0.10 -11.37
C THR A 135 -6.28 -0.96 -12.55
N THR A 136 -5.37 -1.91 -12.32
CA THR A 136 -4.95 -2.88 -13.34
C THR A 136 -4.78 -4.29 -12.78
N ARG A 137 -4.57 -5.27 -13.67
CA ARG A 137 -4.23 -6.65 -13.28
C ARG A 137 -2.79 -6.71 -12.75
N GLY A 138 -1.91 -5.93 -13.36
CA GLY A 138 -0.54 -5.73 -12.90
C GLY A 138 0.10 -4.51 -13.54
N SER A 139 1.31 -4.19 -13.07
CA SER A 139 2.06 -3.01 -13.50
C SER A 139 2.46 -3.03 -14.97
N ALA A 140 2.43 -4.20 -15.64
CA ALA A 140 2.70 -4.33 -17.07
C ALA A 140 1.65 -3.64 -17.95
N ASP A 141 0.44 -3.41 -17.44
CA ASP A 141 -0.67 -2.79 -18.17
C ASP A 141 -0.63 -1.26 -18.14
N LEU A 142 0.39 -0.66 -17.52
CA LEU A 142 0.52 0.79 -17.35
C LEU A 142 1.35 1.40 -18.48
N SER A 143 0.84 2.47 -19.08
CA SER A 143 1.53 3.19 -20.13
C SER A 143 2.66 4.06 -19.58
N ARG A 144 3.65 4.37 -20.44
CA ARG A 144 4.73 5.32 -20.10
C ARG A 144 4.20 6.71 -19.76
N LYS A 145 3.07 7.12 -20.33
CA LYS A 145 2.44 8.41 -20.03
C LYS A 145 1.90 8.43 -18.61
N GLU A 146 1.13 7.40 -18.23
CA GLU A 146 0.59 7.28 -16.86
C GLU A 146 1.68 7.25 -15.80
N MET A 147 2.80 6.57 -16.08
CA MET A 147 3.94 6.55 -15.15
C MET A 147 4.57 7.94 -14.97
N ARG A 148 4.72 8.72 -16.05
CA ARG A 148 5.25 10.09 -15.97
C ARG A 148 4.29 11.02 -15.24
N ASP A 149 3.01 11.02 -15.62
CA ASP A 149 1.99 11.84 -14.98
C ASP A 149 1.86 11.50 -13.49
N GLY A 150 1.96 10.21 -13.17
CA GLY A 150 1.97 9.68 -11.81
C GLY A 150 3.17 10.12 -10.98
N LYS A 151 4.37 10.15 -11.57
CA LYS A 151 5.57 10.70 -10.94
C LYS A 151 5.36 12.17 -10.57
N ASP A 152 4.90 12.99 -11.51
CA ASP A 152 4.70 14.43 -11.26
C ASP A 152 3.61 14.65 -10.22
N GLY A 153 2.54 13.84 -10.25
CA GLY A 153 1.49 13.85 -9.23
C GLY A 153 2.00 13.48 -7.84
N LEU A 154 2.87 12.47 -7.74
CA LEU A 154 3.48 12.08 -6.47
C LEU A 154 4.37 13.19 -5.91
N ILE A 155 5.20 13.84 -6.73
CA ILE A 155 6.04 14.96 -6.29
C ILE A 155 5.18 16.08 -5.71
N ARG A 156 4.10 16.49 -6.40
CA ARG A 156 3.17 17.51 -5.89
C ARG A 156 2.52 17.12 -4.55
N LYS A 157 2.16 15.85 -4.38
CA LYS A 157 1.63 15.35 -3.10
C LYS A 157 2.68 15.45 -1.99
N VAL A 158 3.93 15.08 -2.27
CA VAL A 158 5.02 15.15 -1.29
C VAL A 158 5.35 16.60 -0.93
N GLU A 159 5.37 17.52 -1.89
CA GLU A 159 5.56 18.95 -1.65
C GLU A 159 4.47 19.55 -0.74
N LEU A 160 3.22 19.08 -0.92
CA LEU A 160 2.07 19.53 -0.14
C LEU A 160 2.04 18.95 1.28
N TYR A 161 2.10 17.62 1.39
CA TYR A 161 1.89 16.90 2.66
C TYR A 161 3.17 16.74 3.48
N LYS A 162 4.34 16.90 2.85
CA LYS A 162 5.68 16.89 3.46
C LYS A 162 5.91 15.72 4.43
N PRO A 163 5.66 14.46 4.02
CA PRO A 163 6.00 13.33 4.86
C PRO A 163 7.51 13.32 5.14
N LEU A 164 7.94 12.82 6.30
CA LEU A 164 9.37 12.71 6.60
C LEU A 164 10.08 11.71 5.66
N ILE A 165 9.39 10.60 5.37
CA ILE A 165 9.89 9.52 4.52
C ILE A 165 8.84 9.16 3.45
N VAL A 166 9.27 9.00 2.21
CA VAL A 166 8.52 8.29 1.17
C VAL A 166 9.09 6.88 1.04
N CYS A 167 8.26 5.88 1.34
CA CYS A 167 8.60 4.47 1.22
C CYS A 167 8.00 3.88 -0.06
N PHE A 168 8.83 3.64 -1.06
CA PHE A 168 8.43 2.94 -2.28
C PHE A 168 8.27 1.44 -2.01
N ASN A 169 7.03 0.94 -2.08
CA ASN A 169 6.70 -0.47 -1.90
C ASN A 169 6.96 -1.26 -3.19
N GLY A 170 8.26 -1.44 -3.48
CA GLY A 170 8.76 -2.15 -4.63
C GLY A 170 9.97 -1.46 -5.25
N LYS A 171 10.97 -2.24 -5.64
CA LYS A 171 12.13 -1.74 -6.38
C LYS A 171 11.74 -1.13 -7.73
N VAL A 172 10.90 -1.82 -8.50
CA VAL A 172 10.52 -1.42 -9.87
C VAL A 172 9.85 -0.05 -9.91
N ILE A 173 9.00 0.27 -8.93
CA ILE A 173 8.33 1.57 -8.89
C ILE A 173 9.34 2.71 -8.70
N TYR A 174 10.32 2.51 -7.82
CA TYR A 174 11.32 3.54 -7.59
C TYR A 174 12.26 3.70 -8.79
N GLU A 175 12.64 2.61 -9.46
CA GLU A 175 13.45 2.70 -10.69
C GLU A 175 12.71 3.47 -11.79
N LEU A 176 11.39 3.33 -11.89
CA LEU A 176 10.57 4.10 -12.83
C LEU A 176 10.46 5.58 -12.40
N PHE A 177 10.33 5.84 -11.10
CA PHE A 177 10.28 7.20 -10.55
C PHE A 177 11.61 7.95 -10.76
N SER A 178 12.73 7.33 -10.39
CA SER A 178 14.07 7.92 -10.43
C SER A 178 14.69 7.90 -11.84
N GLY A 179 14.26 6.97 -12.70
CA GLY A 179 14.88 6.70 -13.99
C GLY A 179 16.21 5.95 -13.88
N SER A 180 16.59 5.47 -12.69
CA SER A 180 17.86 4.81 -12.42
C SER A 180 17.68 3.50 -11.66
N LYS A 181 18.61 2.56 -11.83
CA LYS A 181 18.66 1.33 -11.03
C LYS A 181 18.92 1.65 -9.56
N CYS A 182 18.32 0.88 -8.66
CA CYS A 182 18.53 1.07 -7.22
C CYS A 182 18.75 -0.26 -6.47
N THR A 183 19.18 -0.14 -5.23
CA THR A 183 19.07 -1.19 -4.22
C THR A 183 17.91 -0.88 -3.28
N VAL A 184 17.41 -1.91 -2.60
CA VAL A 184 16.50 -1.73 -1.45
C VAL A 184 17.25 -1.04 -0.30
N GLY A 185 16.51 -0.40 0.60
CA GLY A 185 17.03 0.42 1.70
C GLY A 185 16.86 1.92 1.48
N ARG A 186 17.50 2.72 2.34
CA ARG A 186 17.58 4.18 2.22
C ARG A 186 18.29 4.59 0.93
N GLN A 187 17.73 5.57 0.21
CA GLN A 187 18.35 6.14 -0.99
C GLN A 187 19.13 7.41 -0.65
N LYS A 188 20.12 7.73 -1.49
CA LYS A 188 21.01 8.89 -1.29
C LYS A 188 20.27 10.22 -1.42
N ASP A 189 19.48 10.34 -2.49
CA ASP A 189 18.82 11.58 -2.84
C ASP A 189 17.38 11.62 -2.27
N PRO A 190 16.92 12.78 -1.77
CA PRO A 190 15.55 12.94 -1.32
C PRO A 190 14.58 13.01 -2.51
N ILE A 191 13.27 13.10 -2.23
CA ILE A 191 12.29 13.45 -3.26
C ILE A 191 12.66 14.84 -3.84
N PRO A 192 12.75 15.00 -5.17
CA PRO A 192 13.14 16.26 -5.81
C PRO A 192 12.33 17.45 -5.28
N GLY A 193 13.01 18.55 -4.97
CA GLY A 193 12.39 19.77 -4.45
C GLY A 193 12.03 19.74 -2.97
N THR A 194 12.35 18.66 -2.24
CA THR A 194 11.97 18.50 -0.83
C THR A 194 13.10 17.91 0.02
N ASN A 195 12.95 17.94 1.34
CA ASN A 195 13.82 17.25 2.29
C ASN A 195 13.33 15.83 2.64
N THR A 196 12.30 15.34 1.93
CA THR A 196 11.68 14.04 2.19
C THR A 196 12.63 12.91 1.84
N VAL A 197 12.99 12.10 2.84
CA VAL A 197 13.91 10.98 2.65
C VAL A 197 13.22 9.88 1.85
N VAL A 198 13.98 9.19 0.99
CA VAL A 198 13.46 8.07 0.21
C VAL A 198 13.95 6.75 0.78
N TYR A 199 13.00 5.81 0.93
CA TYR A 199 13.27 4.42 1.28
C TYR A 199 12.63 3.49 0.24
N VAL A 200 13.32 2.41 -0.13
CA VAL A 200 12.83 1.42 -1.12
C VAL A 200 12.79 0.05 -0.47
N MET A 201 11.63 -0.59 -0.47
CA MET A 201 11.49 -1.97 0.01
C MET A 201 11.18 -2.95 -1.12
N PRO A 202 11.37 -4.27 -0.91
CA PRO A 202 10.76 -5.26 -1.78
C PRO A 202 9.24 -5.09 -1.81
N SER A 203 8.61 -5.45 -2.93
CA SER A 203 7.14 -5.37 -3.01
C SER A 203 6.51 -6.30 -1.98
N THR A 204 5.49 -5.83 -1.26
CA THR A 204 4.73 -6.64 -0.29
C THR A 204 3.81 -7.66 -0.96
N SER A 205 3.61 -7.59 -2.28
CA SER A 205 2.87 -8.59 -3.05
C SER A 205 3.43 -10.00 -2.86
N GLY A 206 2.57 -10.98 -2.63
CA GLY A 206 2.94 -12.40 -2.59
C GLY A 206 3.31 -12.98 -3.96
N ARG A 207 3.22 -12.19 -5.05
CA ARG A 207 3.78 -12.58 -6.36
C ARG A 207 5.30 -12.47 -6.39
N THR A 208 5.90 -11.70 -5.50
CA THR A 208 7.35 -11.49 -5.44
C THR A 208 8.04 -12.76 -4.96
N GLN A 209 8.83 -13.38 -5.85
CA GLN A 209 9.53 -14.63 -5.56
C GLN A 209 10.85 -14.43 -4.80
N THR A 210 11.47 -13.24 -4.89
CA THR A 210 12.74 -12.93 -4.19
C THR A 210 12.59 -12.95 -2.67
N TYR A 211 11.41 -12.60 -2.16
CA TYR A 211 11.08 -12.58 -0.74
C TYR A 211 9.71 -13.25 -0.55
N PRO A 212 9.67 -14.60 -0.53
CA PRO A 212 8.43 -15.35 -0.68
C PRO A 212 7.53 -15.29 0.56
N ARG A 213 8.07 -15.01 1.75
CA ARG A 213 7.31 -14.97 3.01
C ARG A 213 7.25 -13.56 3.60
N ALA A 214 6.31 -13.31 4.50
CA ALA A 214 6.25 -12.07 5.27
C ALA A 214 7.52 -11.88 6.12
N SER A 215 7.99 -12.95 6.77
CA SER A 215 9.22 -12.96 7.58
C SER A 215 10.47 -12.53 6.81
N ASP A 216 10.51 -12.76 5.48
CA ASP A 216 11.63 -12.36 4.63
C ASP A 216 11.61 -10.86 4.33
N LYS A 217 10.46 -10.18 4.56
CA LYS A 217 10.24 -8.76 4.30
C LYS A 217 10.26 -7.91 5.58
N VAL A 218 9.97 -8.49 6.74
CA VAL A 218 10.02 -7.80 8.05
C VAL A 218 11.33 -7.02 8.27
N PRO A 219 12.53 -7.52 7.91
CA PRO A 219 13.77 -6.76 8.09
C PRO A 219 13.77 -5.37 7.45
N PHE A 220 13.12 -5.19 6.29
CA PHE A 220 13.01 -3.88 5.63
C PHE A 220 12.05 -2.94 6.36
N PHE A 221 11.01 -3.48 6.99
CA PHE A 221 10.10 -2.68 7.82
C PHE A 221 10.77 -2.28 9.15
N LEU A 222 11.64 -3.13 9.71
CA LEU A 222 12.46 -2.79 10.88
C LEU A 222 13.49 -1.69 10.56
N GLU A 223 14.16 -1.77 9.40
CA GLU A 223 15.06 -0.71 8.94
C GLU A 223 14.30 0.60 8.71
N LEU A 224 13.12 0.55 8.08
CA LEU A 224 12.25 1.70 7.90
C LEU A 224 11.82 2.32 9.23
N LYS A 225 11.50 1.51 10.24
CA LYS A 225 11.21 2.00 11.60
C LYS A 225 12.41 2.72 12.21
N ALA A 226 13.61 2.13 12.14
CA ALA A 226 14.82 2.78 12.63
C ALA A 226 15.09 4.12 11.91
N LEU A 227 14.90 4.16 10.60
CA LEU A 227 15.01 5.38 9.80
C LEU A 227 13.99 6.43 10.21
N ARG A 228 12.74 6.04 10.49
CA ARG A 228 11.71 6.95 11.01
C ARG A 228 12.18 7.65 12.28
N GLU A 229 12.68 6.88 13.25
CA GLU A 229 13.16 7.47 14.51
C GLU A 229 14.38 8.39 14.28
N GLU A 230 15.32 8.02 13.41
CA GLU A 230 16.47 8.85 13.03
C GLU A 230 16.04 10.20 12.44
N VAL A 231 15.12 10.17 11.47
CA VAL A 231 14.66 11.39 10.77
C VAL A 231 13.84 12.27 11.72
N LYS A 232 12.98 11.69 12.56
CA LYS A 232 12.20 12.44 13.56
C LYS A 232 13.08 13.19 14.55
N GLN A 233 14.15 12.56 15.05
CA GLN A 233 15.10 13.21 15.96
C GLN A 233 15.75 14.42 15.28
N LYS A 234 16.24 14.26 14.04
CA LYS A 234 16.85 15.35 13.28
C LYS A 234 15.90 16.51 12.99
N SER A 235 14.65 16.22 12.67
CA SER A 235 13.62 17.24 12.44
C SER A 235 13.18 17.96 13.72
N GLY A 236 13.20 17.28 14.88
CA GLY A 236 12.95 17.89 16.17
C GLY A 236 14.05 18.86 16.60
N ASP A 237 15.31 18.48 16.41
CA ASP A 237 16.48 19.29 16.78
C ASP A 237 16.57 20.61 15.99
N THR A 238 16.06 20.64 14.75
CA THR A 238 16.09 21.87 13.93
C THR A 238 15.11 22.95 14.42
N SER A 239 14.13 22.60 15.26
CA SER A 239 13.12 23.53 15.78
C SER A 239 13.54 24.29 17.04
N CYS A 240 14.62 23.87 17.71
CA CYS A 240 15.12 24.52 18.93
C CYS A 240 16.24 25.54 18.71
N SER A 241 16.85 25.62 17.51
CA SER A 241 18.00 26.49 17.25
C SER A 241 17.68 27.90 16.74
N ASP A 242 16.42 28.23 16.42
CA ASP A 242 16.05 29.56 15.87
C ASP A 242 15.61 30.59 16.94
N GLY A 243 15.84 30.31 18.22
CA GLY A 243 15.36 31.12 19.35
C GLY A 243 16.34 32.10 20.00
N GLN A 244 17.55 32.28 19.50
CA GLN A 244 18.52 33.23 20.08
C GLN A 244 19.10 34.18 19.04
N GLN A 245 18.30 35.20 18.68
CA GLN A 245 18.84 36.43 18.12
C GLN A 245 18.72 37.55 19.16
N LYS A 246 19.91 37.93 19.62
CA LYS A 246 20.27 38.96 20.59
C LYS A 246 19.51 40.28 20.40
N TYR A 247 19.03 40.83 21.52
CA TYR A 247 19.07 42.27 21.81
C TYR A 247 19.65 42.46 23.21
#